data_AF-A0A2S6UHP8-F1
#
_entry.id   AF-A0A2S6UHP8-F1
#
_cell.length_a   1.000
_cell.length_b   1.000
_cell.length_c   1.000
_cell.angle_alpha   90.00
_cell.angle_beta   90.00
_cell.angle_gamma   90.00
#
_symmetry.space_group_name_H-M   'P 1'
#
loop_
_entity.id
_entity.type
_entity.pdbx_description
1 polymer ?
#
loop_
_entity_poly.entity_id
_entity_poly.type
_entity_poly.pdbx_seq_one_letter_code
_entity_poly.pdbx_strand_id
1 'polypeptide(L)'
;MAKIVITDDGIEFDGRTPESFPLGGAESSLIALAETLASRGHQVSVYNMCRSSVDYKGVRWRPIYGELPETADLYIANRGDKLLKYVPKAKKVVFWCHNPANYMLKWRYIYKLWKRRPVVVFIGKYHAKTFPGWVPDGGRRTIPYGVSDIFCMSKIASQPPSPRAIFLSNP
;
A
#
# COMPACT_ATOMS: atom_id res chain seq x y z
N MET A 1 10.84 -3.05 18.63
CA MET A 1 9.56 -2.38 18.28
C MET A 1 9.86 -1.15 17.43
N ALA A 2 9.10 -0.89 16.36
CA ALA A 2 9.31 0.25 15.47
C ALA A 2 7.98 1.01 15.23
N LYS A 3 8.04 2.32 15.01
CA LYS A 3 6.90 3.16 14.63
C LYS A 3 6.78 3.20 13.11
N ILE A 4 5.69 2.61 12.59
CA ILE A 4 5.43 2.49 11.15
C ILE A 4 4.19 3.30 10.80
N VAL A 5 4.34 4.20 9.82
CA VAL A 5 3.24 5.01 9.29
C VAL A 5 3.03 4.63 7.83
N ILE A 6 1.80 4.35 7.46
CA ILE A 6 1.40 4.08 6.08
C ILE A 6 0.37 5.14 5.69
N THR A 7 0.47 5.69 4.48
CA THR A 7 -0.54 6.59 3.93
C THR A 7 -1.09 6.04 2.63
N ASP A 8 -2.38 6.30 2.37
CA ASP A 8 -3.05 5.99 1.11
C ASP A 8 -4.09 7.08 0.80
N ASP A 9 -4.17 7.53 -0.45
CA ASP A 9 -5.14 8.54 -0.92
C ASP A 9 -6.12 7.97 -1.96
N GLY A 10 -6.33 6.65 -1.96
CA GLY A 10 -7.27 5.93 -2.80
C GLY A 10 -8.72 6.03 -2.30
N ILE A 11 -9.43 4.90 -2.34
CA ILE A 11 -10.83 4.83 -1.88
C ILE A 11 -10.91 4.83 -0.35
N GLU A 12 -12.12 5.01 0.16
CA GLU A 12 -12.42 4.83 1.58
C GLU A 12 -12.34 3.34 1.96
N PHE A 13 -11.52 3.02 2.97
CA PHE A 13 -11.49 1.70 3.61
C PHE A 13 -10.84 1.77 5.00
N ASP A 14 -11.08 0.78 5.83
CA ASP A 14 -10.32 0.50 7.04
C ASP A 14 -10.10 -1.02 7.19
N GLY A 15 -9.49 -1.46 8.30
CA GLY A 15 -9.18 -2.89 8.50
C GLY A 15 -10.40 -3.80 8.59
N ARG A 16 -11.62 -3.27 8.82
CA ARG A 16 -12.88 -4.03 8.88
C ARG A 16 -13.55 -4.13 7.52
N THR A 17 -13.20 -3.26 6.56
CA THR A 17 -13.83 -3.22 5.24
C THR A 17 -13.87 -4.58 4.52
N PRO A 18 -12.80 -5.42 4.54
CA PRO A 18 -12.84 -6.75 3.92
C PRO A 18 -13.94 -7.69 4.43
N GLU A 19 -14.50 -7.43 5.61
CA GLU A 19 -15.57 -8.26 6.19
C GLU A 19 -16.95 -7.94 5.61
N SER A 20 -17.11 -6.74 5.03
CA SER A 20 -18.40 -6.25 4.54
C SER A 20 -18.40 -5.98 3.03
N PHE A 21 -17.26 -5.63 2.44
CA PHE A 21 -17.16 -5.21 1.05
C PHE A 21 -15.89 -5.75 0.36
N PRO A 22 -15.96 -6.07 -0.95
CA PRO A 22 -14.78 -6.43 -1.70
C PRO A 22 -13.85 -5.21 -1.87
N LEU A 23 -12.54 -5.48 -1.88
CA LEU A 23 -11.50 -4.48 -2.07
C LEU A 23 -10.61 -4.85 -3.25
N GLY A 24 -9.97 -3.82 -3.83
CA GLY A 24 -8.93 -4.01 -4.83
C GLY A 24 -7.66 -4.64 -4.25
N GLY A 25 -6.75 -5.03 -5.14
CA GLY A 25 -5.49 -5.68 -4.76
C GLY A 25 -4.57 -4.78 -3.93
N ALA A 26 -4.55 -3.47 -4.20
CA ALA A 26 -3.71 -2.53 -3.47
C ALA A 26 -4.21 -2.31 -2.04
N GLU A 27 -5.52 -2.16 -1.87
CA GLU A 27 -6.17 -1.96 -0.57
C GLU A 27 -6.05 -3.23 0.29
N SER A 28 -6.36 -4.40 -0.29
CA SER A 28 -6.25 -5.70 0.40
C SER A 28 -4.81 -5.99 0.83
N SER A 29 -3.82 -5.70 -0.03
CA SER A 29 -2.40 -5.90 0.28
C SER A 29 -1.90 -4.95 1.38
N LEU A 30 -2.38 -3.70 1.41
CA LEU A 30 -2.05 -2.75 2.46
C LEU A 30 -2.59 -3.23 3.81
N ILE A 31 -3.85 -3.67 3.87
CA ILE A 31 -4.46 -4.20 5.10
C ILE A 31 -3.65 -5.38 5.61
N ALA A 32 -3.38 -6.38 4.75
CA ALA A 32 -2.61 -7.56 5.12
C ALA A 32 -1.20 -7.21 5.62
N LEU A 33 -0.51 -6.28 4.96
CA LEU A 33 0.80 -5.80 5.40
C LEU A 33 0.73 -5.11 6.77
N ALA A 34 -0.24 -4.21 6.96
CA ALA A 34 -0.38 -3.46 8.19
C ALA A 34 -0.68 -4.38 9.39
N GLU A 35 -1.64 -5.31 9.23
CA GLU A 35 -1.99 -6.30 10.24
C GLU A 35 -0.81 -7.22 10.57
N THR A 36 -0.06 -7.68 9.55
CA THR A 36 1.12 -8.53 9.75
C THR A 36 2.25 -7.79 10.46
N LEU A 37 2.47 -6.51 10.16
CA LEU A 37 3.47 -5.69 10.87
C LEU A 37 3.05 -5.46 12.33
N ALA A 38 1.77 -5.23 12.58
CA ALA A 38 1.24 -5.06 13.94
C ALA A 38 1.37 -6.37 14.75
N SER A 39 1.03 -7.52 14.17
CA SER A 39 1.14 -8.82 14.84
C SER A 39 2.59 -9.21 15.16
N ARG A 40 3.58 -8.66 14.44
CA ARG A 40 5.01 -8.77 14.74
C ARG A 40 5.51 -7.81 15.83
N GLY A 41 4.61 -7.06 16.48
CA GLY A 41 4.91 -6.17 17.61
C GLY A 41 5.40 -4.78 17.20
N HIS A 42 5.09 -4.31 15.98
CA HIS A 42 5.34 -2.93 15.58
C HIS A 42 4.13 -2.03 15.88
N GLN A 43 4.38 -0.74 16.11
CA GLN A 43 3.32 0.25 16.23
C GLN A 43 2.94 0.74 14.84
N VAL A 44 1.81 0.25 14.31
CA VAL A 44 1.37 0.56 12.94
C VAL A 44 0.21 1.55 12.98
N SER A 45 0.31 2.61 12.17
CA SER A 45 -0.80 3.52 11.91
C SER A 45 -0.96 3.73 10.41
N VAL A 46 -2.19 3.58 9.93
CA VAL A 46 -2.58 3.86 8.55
C VAL A 46 -3.38 5.15 8.52
N TYR A 47 -2.97 6.08 7.66
CA TYR A 47 -3.68 7.33 7.39
C TYR A 47 -4.23 7.28 5.98
N ASN A 48 -5.54 7.10 5.83
CA ASN A 48 -6.18 7.00 4.53
C ASN A 48 -7.55 7.70 4.50
N MET A 49 -8.38 7.42 3.49
CA MET A 49 -9.71 8.00 3.37
C MET A 49 -10.76 7.39 4.32
N CYS A 50 -10.38 6.63 5.37
CA CYS A 50 -11.35 6.07 6.32
C CYS A 50 -12.23 7.17 6.96
N ARG A 51 -13.53 6.87 7.15
CA ARG A 51 -14.50 7.83 7.70
C ARG A 51 -14.22 8.27 9.12
N SER A 52 -13.68 7.37 9.93
CA SER A 52 -13.50 7.59 11.36
C SER A 52 -12.26 6.88 11.85
N SER A 53 -11.73 7.34 12.98
CA SER A 53 -10.61 6.66 13.62
C SER A 53 -11.08 5.32 14.17
N VAL A 54 -10.36 4.25 13.85
CA VAL A 54 -10.60 2.93 14.41
C VAL A 54 -9.29 2.22 14.67
N ASP A 55 -9.18 1.57 15.82
CA ASP A 55 -8.07 0.67 16.10
C ASP A 55 -8.57 -0.77 15.86
N TYR A 56 -7.97 -1.48 14.90
CA TYR A 56 -8.42 -2.81 14.48
C TYR A 56 -7.24 -3.72 14.21
N LYS A 57 -7.26 -4.93 14.79
CA LYS A 57 -6.19 -5.94 14.71
C LYS A 57 -4.78 -5.36 14.95
N GLY A 58 -4.66 -4.49 15.96
CA GLY A 58 -3.39 -3.86 16.34
C GLY A 58 -2.94 -2.70 15.43
N VAL A 59 -3.72 -2.35 14.42
CA VAL A 59 -3.45 -1.22 13.50
C VAL A 59 -4.33 -0.04 13.87
N ARG A 60 -3.74 1.15 13.94
CA ARG A 60 -4.47 2.42 14.14
C ARG A 60 -4.85 3.03 12.79
N TRP A 61 -6.11 2.96 12.41
CA TRP A 61 -6.65 3.56 11.19
C TRP A 61 -7.14 4.96 11.50
N ARG A 62 -6.68 5.94 10.73
CA ARG A 62 -6.94 7.37 10.95
C ARG A 62 -7.26 8.07 9.64
N PRO A 63 -8.14 9.07 9.65
CA PRO A 63 -8.37 9.83 8.43
C PRO A 63 -7.16 10.68 8.03
N ILE A 64 -6.81 10.67 6.74
CA ILE A 64 -5.63 11.34 6.19
C ILE A 64 -5.75 12.87 6.13
N TYR A 65 -6.97 13.39 6.24
CA TYR A 65 -7.25 14.82 6.34
C TYR A 65 -7.06 15.37 7.76
N GLY A 66 -6.77 14.51 8.74
CA GLY A 66 -6.38 14.92 10.09
C GLY A 66 -4.88 15.22 10.23
N GLU A 67 -4.42 15.31 11.47
CA GLU A 67 -3.00 15.52 11.78
C GLU A 67 -2.20 14.22 11.62
N LEU A 68 -1.21 14.25 10.73
CA LEU A 68 -0.26 13.16 10.53
C LEU A 68 0.98 13.38 11.40
N PRO A 69 1.61 12.31 11.91
CA PRO A 69 2.84 12.44 12.68
C PRO A 69 3.97 12.99 11.81
N GLU A 70 4.84 13.81 12.40
CA GLU A 70 6.02 14.29 11.69
C GLU A 70 7.11 13.22 11.51
N THR A 71 7.17 12.25 12.43
CA THR A 71 8.25 11.26 12.57
C THR A 71 7.73 9.82 12.52
N ALA A 72 8.55 8.94 11.93
CA ALA A 72 8.38 7.48 11.94
C ALA A 72 9.74 6.80 11.78
N ASP A 73 9.88 5.56 12.25
CA ASP A 73 11.05 4.74 11.88
C ASP A 73 10.96 4.29 10.42
N LEU A 74 9.74 3.96 9.99
CA LEU A 74 9.41 3.63 8.60
C LEU A 74 8.14 4.36 8.18
N TYR A 75 8.22 5.11 7.09
CA TYR A 75 7.08 5.71 6.42
C TYR A 75 6.85 5.06 5.05
N ILE A 76 5.64 4.60 4.76
CA ILE A 76 5.24 3.99 3.50
C ILE A 76 4.17 4.88 2.84
N ALA A 77 4.54 5.54 1.74
CA ALA A 77 3.60 6.21 0.85
C ALA A 77 3.06 5.18 -0.15
N ASN A 78 1.80 4.78 -0.01
CA ASN A 78 1.16 3.79 -0.86
C ASN A 78 0.59 4.44 -2.11
N ARG A 79 1.00 4.00 -3.31
CA ARG A 79 0.42 4.36 -4.63
C ARG A 79 0.54 5.85 -5.06
N GLY A 80 0.14 6.79 -4.22
CA GLY A 80 0.00 8.22 -4.52
C GLY A 80 1.28 9.01 -4.30
N ASP A 81 1.78 9.69 -5.32
CA ASP A 81 3.01 10.50 -5.24
C ASP A 81 2.86 11.73 -4.33
N LYS A 82 1.63 12.26 -4.21
CA LYS A 82 1.31 13.39 -3.33
C LYS A 82 1.57 13.05 -1.86
N LEU A 83 1.52 11.78 -1.51
CA LEU A 83 1.77 11.29 -0.15
C LEU A 83 3.24 11.45 0.25
N LEU A 84 4.19 11.56 -0.69
CA LEU A 84 5.61 11.73 -0.39
C LEU A 84 5.95 12.97 0.45
N LYS A 85 5.02 13.94 0.52
CA LYS A 85 5.15 15.16 1.34
C LYS A 85 4.93 14.92 2.84
N TYR A 86 4.27 13.83 3.23
CA TYR A 86 3.91 13.57 4.63
C TYR A 86 5.05 12.90 5.41
N VAL A 87 4.93 12.96 6.74
CA VAL A 87 5.88 12.41 7.73
C VAL A 87 7.32 12.88 7.44
N PRO A 88 7.57 14.20 7.31
CA PRO A 88 8.80 14.75 6.75
C PRO A 88 10.08 14.26 7.44
N LYS A 89 10.02 13.93 8.74
CA LYS A 89 11.15 13.50 9.57
C LYS A 89 11.22 11.97 9.75
N ALA A 90 10.63 11.18 8.84
CA ALA A 90 10.77 9.72 8.84
C ALA A 90 12.23 9.28 8.60
N LYS A 91 12.71 8.30 9.37
CA LYS A 91 14.08 7.75 9.23
C LYS A 91 14.27 6.99 7.92
N LYS A 92 13.25 6.25 7.49
CA LYS A 92 13.19 5.54 6.21
C LYS A 92 11.85 5.83 5.53
N VAL A 93 11.90 6.04 4.22
CA VAL A 93 10.73 6.33 3.38
C VAL A 93 10.66 5.32 2.26
N VAL A 94 9.49 4.72 2.09
CA VAL A 94 9.15 3.81 1.00
C VAL A 94 8.08 4.45 0.14
N PHE A 95 8.24 4.35 -1.18
CA PHE A 95 7.16 4.58 -2.13
C PHE A 95 6.74 3.23 -2.70
N TRP A 96 5.54 2.76 -2.36
CA TRP A 96 5.06 1.45 -2.79
C TRP A 96 4.25 1.60 -4.09
N CYS A 97 4.84 1.13 -5.19
CA CYS A 97 4.33 1.28 -6.54
C CYS A 97 3.66 -0.01 -7.02
N HIS A 98 2.38 0.10 -7.38
CA HIS A 98 1.53 -1.02 -7.81
C HIS A 98 1.27 -1.07 -9.31
N ASN A 99 1.64 0.00 -10.04
CA ASN A 99 1.43 0.13 -11.48
C ASN A 99 2.77 0.20 -12.21
N PRO A 100 2.82 -0.13 -13.52
CA PRO A 100 4.01 0.14 -14.34
C PRO A 100 4.41 1.62 -14.23
N ALA A 101 5.68 1.87 -13.93
CA ALA A 101 6.17 3.15 -13.45
C ALA A 101 6.41 4.20 -14.56
N ASN A 102 6.04 3.92 -15.81
CA ASN A 102 6.16 4.87 -16.93
C ASN A 102 5.43 6.20 -16.66
N TYR A 103 4.33 6.17 -15.90
CA TYR A 103 3.58 7.38 -15.56
C TYR A 103 4.39 8.35 -14.69
N MET A 104 5.39 7.86 -13.95
CA MET A 104 6.23 8.63 -13.03
C MET A 104 7.30 9.46 -13.74
N LEU A 105 7.40 9.39 -15.07
CA LEU A 105 8.38 10.14 -15.86
C LEU A 105 7.97 11.60 -16.10
N LYS A 106 6.78 12.01 -15.68
CA LYS A 106 6.38 13.42 -15.74
C LYS A 106 7.08 14.21 -14.64
N TRP A 107 7.51 15.44 -14.95
CA TRP A 107 8.21 16.33 -14.03
C TRP A 107 7.54 16.44 -12.64
N ARG A 108 6.20 16.51 -12.63
CA ARG A 108 5.40 16.58 -11.39
C ARG A 108 5.69 15.45 -10.40
N TYR A 109 6.11 14.27 -10.86
CA TYR A 109 6.49 13.13 -10.03
C TYR A 109 7.98 13.16 -9.69
N ILE A 110 8.83 13.36 -10.70
CA ILE A 110 10.30 13.33 -10.57
C ILE A 110 10.79 14.29 -9.49
N TYR A 111 10.26 15.52 -9.42
CA TYR A 111 10.72 16.48 -8.42
C TYR A 111 10.49 15.97 -6.98
N LYS A 112 9.37 15.28 -6.73
CA LYS A 112 9.04 14.73 -5.41
C LYS A 112 9.98 13.60 -5.04
N LEU A 113 10.30 12.74 -6.01
CA LEU A 113 11.25 11.64 -5.83
C LEU A 113 12.68 12.15 -5.61
N TRP A 114 13.08 13.18 -6.35
CA TRP A 114 14.36 13.85 -6.16
C TRP A 114 14.51 14.46 -4.77
N LYS A 115 13.46 15.16 -4.30
CA LYS A 115 13.42 15.78 -2.97
C LYS A 115 13.37 14.76 -1.84
N ARG A 116 12.58 13.69 -2.01
CA ARG A 116 12.27 12.74 -0.93
C ARG A 116 13.19 11.52 -0.91
N ARG A 117 13.79 11.15 -2.05
CA ARG A 117 14.64 9.96 -2.25
C ARG A 117 14.09 8.71 -1.55
N PRO A 118 12.84 8.29 -1.80
CA PRO A 118 12.29 7.10 -1.16
C PRO A 118 12.92 5.83 -1.73
N VAL A 119 12.92 4.74 -0.95
CA VAL A 119 13.08 3.40 -1.53
C VAL A 119 11.83 3.08 -2.32
N VAL A 120 11.97 2.85 -3.63
CA VAL A 120 10.83 2.47 -4.47
C VAL A 120 10.65 0.96 -4.42
N VAL A 121 9.48 0.51 -3.97
CA VAL A 121 9.11 -0.90 -3.90
C VAL A 121 8.16 -1.22 -5.06
N PHE A 122 8.54 -2.19 -5.87
CA PHE A 122 7.76 -2.69 -7.01
C PHE A 122 7.16 -4.05 -6.69
N ILE A 123 5.94 -4.30 -7.21
CA ILE A 123 5.26 -5.61 -7.04
C ILE A 123 5.76 -6.70 -8.00
N GLY A 124 6.69 -6.40 -8.89
CA GLY A 124 7.27 -7.40 -9.79
C GLY A 124 8.38 -6.88 -10.70
N LYS A 125 9.09 -7.80 -11.35
CA LYS A 125 10.21 -7.47 -12.27
C LYS A 125 9.77 -6.60 -13.45
N TYR A 126 8.57 -6.83 -13.98
CA TYR A 126 8.01 -6.02 -15.06
C TYR A 126 7.84 -4.55 -14.63
N HIS A 127 7.22 -4.31 -13.48
CA HIS A 127 7.06 -2.99 -12.88
C HIS A 127 8.42 -2.31 -12.66
N ALA A 128 9.41 -3.01 -12.10
CA ALA A 128 10.74 -2.45 -11.90
C ALA A 128 11.43 -2.05 -13.21
N LYS A 129 11.31 -2.85 -14.28
CA LYS A 129 11.88 -2.54 -15.60
C LYS A 129 11.31 -1.27 -16.23
N THR A 130 10.07 -0.93 -15.89
CA THR A 130 9.41 0.28 -16.39
C THR A 130 9.85 1.56 -15.67
N PHE A 131 10.73 1.47 -14.66
CA PHE A 131 11.30 2.60 -13.93
C PHE A 131 12.76 2.84 -14.33
N PRO A 132 13.06 3.81 -15.20
CA PRO A 132 14.41 4.04 -15.74
C PRO A 132 15.45 4.31 -14.65
N GLY A 133 16.69 3.88 -14.90
CA GLY A 133 17.81 4.03 -13.96
C GLY A 133 18.15 5.48 -13.58
N TRP A 134 17.83 6.44 -14.44
CA TRP A 134 18.09 7.86 -14.19
C TRP A 134 17.07 8.52 -13.25
N VAL A 135 15.92 7.88 -12.99
CA VAL A 135 14.91 8.48 -12.10
C VAL A 135 15.45 8.50 -10.67
N PRO A 136 15.43 9.66 -9.98
CA PRO A 136 15.95 9.77 -8.62
C PRO A 136 15.19 8.87 -7.65
N ASP A 137 15.92 8.11 -6.85
CA ASP A 137 15.38 7.29 -5.76
C ASP A 137 16.40 7.18 -4.61
N GLY A 138 15.99 6.57 -3.50
CA GLY A 138 16.85 6.19 -2.38
C GLY A 138 17.18 4.70 -2.36
N GLY A 139 16.99 4.01 -3.49
CA GLY A 139 17.09 2.57 -3.62
C GLY A 139 15.84 1.95 -4.25
N ARG A 140 16.00 0.73 -4.77
CA ARG A 140 14.95 -0.02 -5.45
C ARG A 140 14.82 -1.41 -4.84
N ARG A 141 13.59 -1.88 -4.64
CA ARG A 141 13.29 -3.24 -4.16
C ARG A 141 12.10 -3.81 -4.93
N THR A 142 12.12 -5.12 -5.17
CA THR A 142 11.00 -5.84 -5.77
C THR A 142 10.46 -6.80 -4.73
N ILE A 143 9.24 -6.56 -4.26
CA ILE A 143 8.54 -7.36 -3.26
C ILE A 143 7.15 -7.64 -3.83
N PRO A 144 6.87 -8.86 -4.33
CA PRO A 144 5.56 -9.20 -4.86
C PRO A 144 4.51 -9.22 -3.75
N TYR A 145 3.24 -9.14 -4.13
CA TYR A 145 2.16 -9.37 -3.17
C TYR A 145 2.20 -10.78 -2.61
N GLY A 146 1.87 -10.89 -1.33
CA GLY A 146 1.52 -12.16 -0.72
C GLY A 146 0.13 -12.61 -1.18
N VAL A 147 -0.09 -13.91 -1.16
CA VAL A 147 -1.42 -14.50 -1.31
C VAL A 147 -1.96 -14.75 0.09
N SER A 148 -3.16 -14.27 0.39
CA SER A 148 -3.79 -14.47 1.69
C SER A 148 -4.07 -15.95 1.96
N ASP A 149 -3.98 -16.35 3.23
CA ASP A 149 -4.23 -17.72 3.68
C ASP A 149 -5.63 -18.22 3.32
N ILE A 150 -6.61 -17.33 3.15
CA ILE A 150 -7.96 -17.73 2.69
C ILE A 150 -7.92 -18.41 1.31
N PHE A 151 -6.94 -18.08 0.47
CA PHE A 151 -6.75 -18.72 -0.82
C PHE A 151 -5.83 -19.93 -0.70
N CYS A 152 -4.74 -19.82 0.05
CA CYS A 152 -3.74 -20.88 0.23
C CYS A 152 -4.29 -22.09 0.99
N MET A 153 -5.17 -21.87 1.97
CA MET A 153 -5.77 -22.89 2.84
C MET A 153 -7.20 -23.26 2.42
N SER A 154 -7.69 -22.73 1.29
CA SER A 154 -9.02 -23.08 0.80
C SER A 154 -9.09 -24.56 0.45
N LYS A 155 -10.22 -25.19 0.82
CA LYS A 155 -10.50 -26.57 0.37
C LYS A 155 -10.86 -26.52 -1.11
N ILE A 156 -10.21 -27.37 -1.90
CA ILE A 156 -10.58 -27.59 -3.29
C ILE A 156 -12.02 -28.12 -3.31
N ALA A 157 -12.89 -27.49 -4.10
CA ALA A 157 -14.25 -27.95 -4.28
C ALA A 157 -14.24 -29.35 -4.94
N SER A 158 -14.99 -30.30 -4.38
CA SER A 158 -15.07 -31.67 -4.91
C SER A 158 -15.80 -31.74 -6.25
N GLN A 159 -16.60 -30.72 -6.58
CA GLN A 159 -17.30 -30.59 -7.85
C GLN A 159 -17.19 -29.13 -8.34
N PRO A 160 -17.09 -28.92 -9.67
CA PRO A 160 -17.13 -27.56 -10.22
C PRO A 160 -18.50 -26.92 -9.95
N PRO A 161 -18.56 -25.62 -9.65
CA PRO A 161 -19.84 -24.93 -9.54
C PRO A 161 -20.59 -24.95 -10.87
N SER A 162 -21.92 -24.82 -10.84
CA SER A 162 -22.74 -24.72 -12.05
C SER A 162 -22.21 -23.64 -12.99
N PRO A 163 -22.26 -23.84 -14.32
CA PRO A 163 -21.75 -22.87 -15.28
C PRO A 163 -22.37 -21.49 -15.05
N ARG A 164 -21.51 -20.51 -14.79
CA ARG A 164 -21.90 -19.09 -14.66
C ARG A 164 -21.10 -18.30 -15.69
N ALA A 165 -21.80 -17.70 -16.63
CA ALA A 165 -21.19 -16.69 -17.51
C ALA A 165 -21.01 -15.40 -16.70
N ILE A 166 -19.78 -14.91 -16.65
CA ILE A 166 -19.45 -13.62 -16.02
C ILE A 166 -18.92 -12.72 -17.14
N PHE A 167 -19.59 -11.58 -17.34
CA PHE A 167 -19.11 -10.52 -18.21
C PHE A 167 -18.46 -9.44 -17.34
N LEU A 168 -17.16 -9.23 -17.54
CA LEU A 168 -16.41 -8.16 -16.88
C LEU A 168 -16.09 -7.10 -17.93
N SER A 169 -16.98 -6.10 -18.09
CA SER A 169 -16.60 -4.86 -18.78
C SER A 169 -15.92 -3.94 -17.78
N ASN A 170 -14.71 -3.50 -18.09
CA ASN A 170 -14.05 -2.44 -17.37
C ASN A 170 -14.48 -1.09 -17.99
N PRO A 171 -15.25 -0.22 -17.31
CA PRO A 171 -15.54 1.13 -17.78
C PRO A 171 -14.32 2.06 -17.67
#